data_AF-A0A2T3I2C0-F1
#
_entry.id   AF-A0A2T3I2C0-F1
#
_cell.length_a   1.000
_cell.length_b   1.000
_cell.length_c   1.000
_cell.angle_alpha   90.00
_cell.angle_beta   90.00
_cell.angle_gamma   90.00
#
_symmetry.space_group_name_H-M   'P 1'
#
loop_
_entity.id
_entity.type
_entity.pdbx_description
1 polymer ?
#
loop_
_entity_poly.entity_id
_entity_poly.type
_entity_poly.pdbx_seq_one_letter_code
_entity_poly.pdbx_strand_id
1 'polypeptide(L)'
;MNNFQSYSQLLPCFDCRKNTAESDLGWLTPAMYDSVQQQITAIITGDAAFGDDLTVIITCTPEEARDYLLLNAFGYTEEELTSNGIDADDLKEIEQEIGDCTTALGQVAFEHEIALQACSTCE
;
A
#
# COMPACT_ATOMS: atom_id res chain seq x y z
N MET A 1 17.47 1.82 1.22
CA MET A 1 16.11 1.33 1.42
C MET A 1 16.12 0.35 2.58
N ASN A 2 15.31 0.59 3.62
CA ASN A 2 15.28 -0.29 4.78
C ASN A 2 14.04 -1.19 4.72
N ASN A 3 14.25 -2.49 4.49
CA ASN A 3 13.29 -3.57 4.77
C ASN A 3 11.96 -3.59 3.99
N PHE A 4 11.82 -2.85 2.91
CA PHE A 4 10.64 -2.98 2.03
C PHE A 4 10.73 -4.24 1.17
N GLN A 5 9.60 -4.90 0.96
CA GLN A 5 9.41 -6.03 0.05
C GLN A 5 8.09 -5.85 -0.70
N SER A 6 8.03 -6.30 -1.95
CA SER A 6 6.77 -6.41 -2.67
C SER A 6 5.97 -7.58 -2.12
N TYR A 7 4.72 -7.33 -1.74
CA TYR A 7 3.80 -8.33 -1.22
C TYR A 7 2.60 -8.49 -2.15
N SER A 8 2.17 -9.73 -2.34
CA SER A 8 0.91 -10.07 -2.99
C SER A 8 0.08 -10.97 -2.08
N GLN A 9 -1.24 -10.96 -2.26
CA GLN A 9 -2.14 -11.85 -1.53
C GLN A 9 -3.32 -12.29 -2.41
N LEU A 10 -3.78 -13.52 -2.20
CA LEU A 10 -5.06 -13.98 -2.75
C LEU A 10 -6.21 -13.24 -2.06
N LEU A 11 -6.89 -12.38 -2.82
CA LEU A 11 -8.06 -11.61 -2.36
C LEU A 11 -9.29 -11.95 -3.19
N PRO A 12 -10.52 -11.76 -2.65
CA PRO A 12 -11.75 -11.94 -3.40
C PRO A 12 -11.75 -11.11 -4.68
N CYS A 13 -12.09 -11.73 -5.80
CA CYS A 13 -12.18 -11.01 -7.06
C CYS A 13 -13.33 -10.00 -7.04
N PHE A 14 -13.16 -8.85 -7.68
CA PHE A 14 -14.18 -7.79 -7.63
C PHE A 14 -15.48 -8.17 -8.36
N ASP A 15 -15.38 -9.05 -9.36
CA ASP A 15 -16.48 -9.47 -10.23
C ASP A 15 -17.43 -10.49 -9.58
N CYS A 16 -16.90 -11.42 -8.78
CA CYS A 16 -17.68 -12.51 -8.18
C CYS A 16 -17.60 -12.61 -6.66
N ARG A 17 -16.62 -11.98 -6.02
CA ARG A 17 -16.39 -11.93 -4.57
C ARG A 17 -16.21 -13.30 -3.87
N LYS A 18 -16.33 -14.40 -4.59
CA LYS A 18 -16.21 -15.78 -4.07
C LYS A 18 -14.86 -16.39 -4.37
N ASN A 19 -14.45 -16.32 -5.63
CA ASN A 19 -13.15 -16.81 -6.05
C ASN A 19 -12.09 -15.77 -5.69
N THR A 20 -10.85 -16.21 -5.54
CA THR A 20 -9.73 -15.34 -5.20
C THR A 20 -8.74 -15.23 -6.35
N ALA A 21 -8.16 -14.06 -6.52
CA ALA A 21 -7.04 -13.80 -7.42
C ALA A 21 -5.91 -13.09 -6.68
N GLU A 22 -4.68 -13.26 -7.18
CA GLU A 22 -3.51 -12.60 -6.63
C GLU A 22 -3.61 -11.10 -6.89
N SER A 23 -3.72 -10.32 -5.83
CA SER A 23 -3.72 -8.86 -5.86
C SER A 23 -2.40 -8.34 -5.30
N ASP A 24 -1.84 -7.33 -5.96
CA ASP A 24 -0.63 -6.66 -5.47
C ASP A 24 -0.99 -5.79 -4.27
N LEU A 25 -0.27 -5.98 -3.16
CA LEU A 25 -0.40 -5.15 -1.97
C LEU A 25 0.63 -4.01 -1.97
N GLY A 26 1.51 -3.96 -2.96
CA GLY A 26 2.58 -2.98 -3.07
C GLY A 26 3.82 -3.32 -2.24
N TRP A 27 4.70 -2.35 -2.12
CA TRP A 27 5.94 -2.42 -1.35
C TRP A 27 5.69 -2.00 0.09
N LEU A 28 5.88 -2.93 1.02
CA LEU A 28 5.62 -2.72 2.45
C LEU A 28 6.80 -3.21 3.30
N THR A 29 6.96 -2.65 4.49
CA THR A 29 7.77 -3.31 5.54
C THR A 29 6.98 -4.48 6.15
N PRO A 30 7.63 -5.44 6.84
CA PRO A 30 6.91 -6.53 7.49
C PRO A 30 5.83 -6.06 8.48
N ALA A 31 6.09 -4.98 9.23
CA ALA A 31 5.12 -4.42 10.17
C ALA A 31 3.92 -3.76 9.46
N MET A 32 4.16 -3.08 8.33
CA MET A 32 3.09 -2.54 7.49
C MET A 32 2.26 -3.68 6.90
N TYR A 33 2.89 -4.72 6.37
CA TYR A 33 2.21 -5.90 5.83
C TYR A 33 1.30 -6.56 6.87
N ASP A 34 1.80 -6.82 8.08
CA ASP A 34 0.99 -7.39 9.18
C ASP A 34 -0.26 -6.53 9.49
N SER A 35 -0.11 -5.20 9.48
CA SER A 35 -1.24 -4.27 9.68
C SER A 35 -2.23 -4.28 8.50
N VAL A 36 -1.73 -4.27 7.27
CA VAL A 36 -2.54 -4.33 6.04
C VAL A 36 -3.36 -5.62 6.00
N GLN A 37 -2.75 -6.76 6.32
CA GLN A 37 -3.48 -8.05 6.36
C GLN A 37 -4.63 -8.06 7.36
N GLN A 38 -4.43 -7.44 8.53
CA GLN A 38 -5.48 -7.32 9.55
C GLN A 38 -6.65 -6.45 9.04
N GLN A 39 -6.34 -5.34 8.39
CA GLN A 39 -7.34 -4.43 7.82
C GLN A 39 -8.09 -5.07 6.66
N ILE A 40 -7.40 -5.70 5.72
CA ILE A 40 -7.99 -6.50 4.63
C ILE A 40 -8.96 -7.53 5.19
N THR A 41 -8.53 -8.28 6.21
CA THR A 41 -9.36 -9.31 6.84
C THR A 41 -10.62 -8.68 7.45
N ALA A 42 -10.48 -7.55 8.15
CA ALA A 42 -11.61 -6.84 8.74
C ALA A 42 -12.59 -6.31 7.68
N ILE A 43 -12.09 -5.83 6.53
CA ILE A 43 -12.93 -5.34 5.42
C ILE A 43 -13.69 -6.51 4.79
N ILE A 44 -12.98 -7.59 4.42
CA ILE A 44 -13.57 -8.74 3.71
C ILE A 44 -14.58 -9.50 4.57
N THR A 45 -14.32 -9.61 5.87
CA THR A 45 -15.19 -10.35 6.80
C THR A 45 -16.25 -9.48 7.47
N GLY A 46 -16.18 -8.15 7.27
CA GLY A 46 -17.18 -7.22 7.75
C GLY A 46 -18.51 -7.34 7.01
N ASP A 47 -19.56 -6.78 7.61
CA ASP A 47 -20.91 -6.77 7.02
C ASP A 47 -21.07 -5.70 5.91
N ALA A 48 -20.10 -4.79 5.77
CA ALA A 48 -20.13 -3.73 4.77
C ALA A 48 -19.68 -4.26 3.41
N ALA A 49 -20.42 -3.92 2.35
CA ALA A 49 -19.97 -4.16 0.99
C ALA A 49 -18.71 -3.32 0.71
N PHE A 50 -17.71 -3.94 0.09
CA PHE A 50 -16.49 -3.28 -0.37
C PHE A 50 -16.46 -3.17 -1.90
N GLY A 51 -15.81 -2.13 -2.41
CA GLY A 51 -15.73 -1.80 -3.83
C GLY A 51 -14.74 -2.68 -4.60
N ASP A 52 -14.41 -2.27 -5.82
CA ASP A 52 -13.41 -2.98 -6.65
C ASP A 52 -11.98 -2.79 -6.10
N ASP A 53 -11.79 -1.83 -5.20
CA ASP A 53 -10.56 -1.58 -4.47
C ASP A 53 -10.79 -1.71 -2.96
N LEU A 54 -9.77 -2.15 -2.23
CA LEU A 54 -9.73 -2.09 -0.78
C LEU A 54 -8.86 -0.91 -0.35
N THR A 55 -9.43 0.01 0.43
CA THR A 55 -8.67 1.10 1.04
C THR A 55 -8.24 0.68 2.45
N VAL A 56 -6.94 0.66 2.70
CA VAL A 56 -6.33 0.40 4.02
C VAL A 56 -5.47 1.59 4.45
N ILE A 57 -5.14 1.67 5.73
CA ILE A 57 -4.27 2.71 6.28
C ILE A 57 -2.88 2.16 6.53
N ILE A 58 -1.87 2.78 5.92
CA ILE A 58 -0.47 2.58 6.29
C ILE A 58 -0.13 3.52 7.44
N THR A 59 0.57 3.03 8.46
CA THR A 59 1.10 3.86 9.54
C THR A 59 2.56 3.54 9.75
N CYS A 60 3.42 4.55 9.70
CA CYS A 60 4.86 4.36 9.71
C CYS A 60 5.63 5.57 10.25
N THR A 61 6.95 5.42 10.34
CA THR A 61 7.84 6.55 10.66
C THR A 61 8.01 7.47 9.45
N PRO A 62 8.39 8.75 9.64
CA PRO A 62 8.67 9.67 8.53
C PRO A 62 9.76 9.16 7.55
N GLU A 63 10.74 8.40 8.05
CA GLU A 63 11.78 7.80 7.20
C GLU A 63 11.21 6.69 6.31
N GLU A 64 10.39 5.79 6.86
CA GLU A 64 9.71 4.75 6.10
C GLU A 64 8.66 5.32 5.14
N ALA A 65 7.98 6.41 5.54
CA ALA A 65 7.00 7.09 4.72
C ALA A 65 7.57 7.58 3.40
N ARG A 66 8.80 8.10 3.42
CA ARG A 66 9.51 8.54 2.21
C ARG A 66 9.74 7.38 1.24
N ASP A 67 10.33 6.28 1.72
CA ASP A 67 10.60 5.10 0.87
C ASP A 67 9.27 4.47 0.39
N TYR A 68 8.25 4.42 1.24
CA TYR A 68 6.91 3.93 0.88
C TYR A 68 6.28 4.74 -0.26
N LEU A 69 6.27 6.08 -0.17
CA LEU A 69 5.69 6.95 -1.21
C LEU A 69 6.44 6.81 -2.53
N LEU A 70 7.78 6.76 -2.49
CA LEU A 70 8.59 6.58 -3.69
C LEU A 70 8.24 5.27 -4.42
N LEU A 71 8.13 4.17 -3.68
CA LEU A 71 7.87 2.86 -4.26
C LEU A 71 6.42 2.69 -4.74
N ASN A 72 5.45 3.18 -3.96
CA ASN A 72 4.04 2.86 -4.19
C ASN A 72 3.27 3.97 -4.91
N ALA A 73 3.57 5.25 -4.64
CA ALA A 73 2.86 6.38 -5.24
C ALA A 73 3.57 6.90 -6.50
N PHE A 74 4.90 7.01 -6.46
CA PHE A 74 5.70 7.52 -7.57
C PHE A 74 6.25 6.41 -8.49
N GLY A 75 6.14 5.14 -8.08
CA GLY A 75 6.50 3.98 -8.90
C GLY A 75 8.00 3.79 -9.11
N TYR A 76 8.84 4.36 -8.24
CA TYR A 76 10.28 4.12 -8.26
C TYR A 76 10.58 2.65 -7.96
N THR A 77 11.64 2.14 -8.57
CA THR A 77 12.19 0.81 -8.30
C THR A 77 13.28 0.86 -7.23
N GLU A 78 13.55 -0.26 -6.55
CA GLU A 78 14.68 -0.36 -5.61
C GLU A 78 16.02 0.04 -6.25
N GLU A 79 16.21 -0.25 -7.53
CA GLU A 79 17.42 0.10 -8.29
C GLU A 79 17.54 1.62 -8.46
N GLU A 80 16.46 2.31 -8.80
CA GLU A 80 16.46 3.77 -8.96
C GLU A 80 16.76 4.48 -7.64
N LEU A 81 16.19 3.98 -6.53
CA LEU A 81 16.43 4.49 -5.18
C LEU A 81 17.90 4.38 -4.74
N THR A 82 18.65 3.45 -5.34
CA THR A 82 20.05 3.19 -4.98
C THR A 82 21.05 3.73 -6.00
N SER A 83 20.67 3.91 -7.26
CA SER A 83 21.62 4.09 -8.38
C SER A 83 21.43 5.37 -9.19
N ASN A 84 20.19 5.82 -9.40
CA ASN A 84 19.90 6.91 -10.34
C ASN A 84 19.60 8.24 -9.66
N GLY A 85 19.45 8.22 -8.33
CA GLY A 85 18.94 9.36 -7.58
C GLY A 85 17.43 9.51 -7.77
N ILE A 86 16.85 10.39 -6.97
CA ILE A 86 15.41 10.67 -6.97
C ILE A 86 15.23 12.09 -7.49
N ASP A 87 14.19 12.33 -8.30
CA ASP A 87 13.87 13.68 -8.76
C ASP A 87 13.66 14.60 -7.55
N ALA A 88 14.25 15.79 -7.60
CA ALA A 88 14.15 16.77 -6.53
C ALA A 88 12.72 17.31 -6.37
N ASP A 89 11.94 17.36 -7.46
CA ASP A 89 10.55 17.79 -7.39
C ASP A 89 9.68 16.73 -6.69
N ASP A 90 9.91 15.44 -6.97
CA ASP A 90 9.25 14.33 -6.26
C ASP A 90 9.56 14.34 -4.77
N LEU A 91 10.83 14.58 -4.39
CA LEU A 91 11.22 14.69 -2.98
C LEU A 91 10.50 15.82 -2.26
N LYS A 92 10.28 16.95 -2.93
CA LYS A 92 9.58 18.09 -2.34
C LYS A 92 8.09 17.78 -2.11
N GLU A 93 7.46 17.09 -3.06
CA GLU A 93 6.08 16.63 -2.92
C GLU A 93 5.94 15.62 -1.77
N ILE A 94 6.86 14.67 -1.67
CA ILE A 94 6.93 13.70 -0.57
C ILE A 94 7.11 14.38 0.79
N GLU A 95 8.00 15.36 0.89
CA GLU A 95 8.20 16.10 2.14
C GLU A 95 6.94 16.84 2.57
N GLN A 96 6.19 17.41 1.61
CA GLN A 96 4.92 18.06 1.88
C GLN A 96 3.86 17.05 2.35
N GLU A 97 3.69 15.95 1.62
CA GLU A 97 2.73 14.89 1.93
C GLU A 97 3.00 14.29 3.32
N ILE A 98 4.27 14.01 3.65
CA ILE A 98 4.66 13.55 4.98
C ILE A 98 4.29 14.57 6.05
N GLY A 99 4.51 15.86 5.78
CA GLY A 99 4.14 16.95 6.70
C GLY A 99 2.64 17.01 6.97
N ASP A 100 1.83 16.90 5.91
CA ASP A 100 0.36 16.98 5.97
C ASP A 100 -0.27 15.73 6.62
N CYS A 101 0.35 14.57 6.43
CA CYS A 101 -0.12 13.27 6.96
C CYS A 101 0.51 12.87 8.31
N THR A 102 1.36 13.73 8.90
CA THR A 102 1.93 13.48 10.23
C THR A 102 0.88 13.67 11.33
N THR A 103 0.62 12.61 12.06
CA THR A 103 -0.28 12.57 13.21
C THR A 103 0.30 13.31 14.43
N ALA A 104 -0.55 13.63 15.41
CA ALA A 104 -0.11 14.24 16.67
C ALA A 104 0.89 13.38 17.48
N LEU A 105 1.01 12.09 17.17
CA LEU A 105 1.96 11.16 17.79
C LEU A 105 3.30 11.08 17.03
N GLY A 106 3.46 11.84 15.94
CA GLY A 106 4.68 11.84 15.13
C GLY A 106 4.81 10.67 14.16
N GLN A 107 3.76 9.85 14.02
CA GLN A 107 3.66 8.83 12.96
C GLN A 107 3.01 9.44 11.72
N VAL A 108 3.34 8.92 10.55
CA VAL A 108 2.69 9.31 9.29
C VAL A 108 1.65 8.26 8.93
N ALA A 109 0.48 8.69 8.44
CA ALA A 109 -0.58 7.78 8.04
C ALA A 109 -1.11 8.10 6.64
N PHE A 110 -1.21 7.08 5.77
CA PHE A 110 -1.65 7.22 4.38
C PHE A 110 -2.79 6.26 4.06
N GLU A 111 -3.69 6.67 3.17
CA GLU A 111 -4.57 5.74 2.49
C GLU A 111 -3.78 4.98 1.42
N HIS A 112 -3.95 3.66 1.40
CA HIS A 112 -3.35 2.75 0.43
C HIS A 112 -4.46 1.96 -0.24
N GLU A 113 -4.56 2.09 -1.56
CA GLU A 113 -5.57 1.39 -2.34
C GLU A 113 -4.99 0.09 -2.91
N ILE A 114 -5.72 -0.99 -2.69
CA ILE A 114 -5.39 -2.32 -3.22
C ILE A 114 -6.44 -2.66 -4.27
N ALA A 115 -6.02 -2.69 -5.53
CA ALA A 115 -6.88 -3.06 -6.63
C ALA A 115 -7.17 -4.56 -6.62
N LEU A 116 -8.44 -4.93 -6.42
CA LEU A 116 -8.85 -6.33 -6.54
C LEU A 116 -8.81 -6.73 -8.01
N GLN A 117 -8.42 -7.97 -8.27
CA GLN A 117 -8.33 -8.47 -9.63
C GLN A 117 -9.64 -9.12 -10.08
N ALA A 118 -9.88 -9.12 -11.39
CA ALA A 118 -10.94 -9.93 -11.97
C ALA A 118 -10.55 -11.41 -11.90
N CYS A 119 -11.55 -12.26 -11.72
CA CYS A 119 -11.32 -13.70 -11.80
C CYS A 119 -11.39 -14.15 -13.26
N SER A 120 -10.55 -15.12 -13.62
CA SER A 120 -10.62 -15.75 -14.96
C SER A 120 -11.94 -16.52 -15.16
N THR A 121 -12.55 -16.97 -14.06
CA THR A 121 -13.85 -17.65 -14.03
C THR A 121 -14.60 -17.30 -12.74
N CYS A 122 -15.89 -17.00 -12.87
CA CYS A 122 -16.80 -16.74 -11.76
C CYS A 122 -17.74 -17.95 -11.63
N GLU A 123 -17.64 -18.70 -10.52
CA GLU A 123 -18.49 -19.88 -10.24
C GLU A 123 -19.67 -19.57 -9.28
#